data_AF-A0A833RN42-F1
#
_entry.id   AF-A0A833RN42-F1
#
_cell.length_a   1.000
_cell.length_b   1.000
_cell.length_c   1.000
_cell.angle_alpha   90.00
_cell.angle_beta   90.00
_cell.angle_gamma   90.00
#
_symmetry.space_group_name_H-M   'P 1'
#
loop_
_entity.id
_entity.type
_entity.pdbx_description
1 polymer ?
#
loop_
_entity_poly.entity_id
_entity_poly.type
_entity_poly.pdbx_seq_one_letter_code
_entity_poly.pdbx_strand_id
1 'polypeptide(L)'
;MPMRKNQSRIFSFCSLLMSLLFAYSALVQLNDPDWYFWLPLYSSAFLVNLLKVGMPSKKRTLILVAQLTLVGGNLLFVKVVIEALISGGLSAFWSMDMRERVVREKVGSGLVVLFMLLHFKASTTTSTHLTKFAKRN
;
A
#
# COMPACT_ATOMS: atom_id res chain seq x y z
N MET A 1 -16.58 -24.58 8.71
CA MET A 1 -17.57 -23.53 8.31
C MET A 1 -17.19 -23.03 6.92
N PRO A 2 -18.00 -23.25 5.86
CA PRO A 2 -17.62 -22.86 4.51
C PRO A 2 -17.77 -21.34 4.35
N MET A 3 -16.75 -20.57 4.73
CA MET A 3 -16.67 -19.17 4.33
C MET A 3 -16.40 -19.10 2.82
N ARG A 4 -17.49 -19.18 2.06
CA ARG A 4 -17.79 -18.46 0.81
C ARG A 4 -16.61 -18.32 -0.17
N LYS A 5 -16.41 -19.34 -1.03
CA LYS A 5 -15.50 -19.33 -2.21
C LYS A 5 -15.58 -18.06 -3.09
N ASN A 6 -16.69 -17.31 -3.05
CA ASN A 6 -16.85 -16.07 -3.81
C ASN A 6 -16.17 -14.87 -3.12
N GLN A 7 -16.13 -14.84 -1.79
CA GLN A 7 -15.49 -13.77 -1.03
C GLN A 7 -13.96 -13.81 -1.19
N SER A 8 -13.37 -15.00 -1.23
CA SER A 8 -11.95 -15.18 -1.53
C SER A 8 -11.58 -14.79 -2.97
N ARG A 9 -12.47 -15.05 -3.94
CA ARG A 9 -12.26 -14.67 -5.35
C ARG A 9 -12.30 -13.16 -5.58
N ILE A 10 -13.30 -12.46 -5.01
CA ILE A 10 -13.40 -11.00 -5.11
C ILE A 10 -12.20 -10.33 -4.43
N PHE A 11 -11.84 -10.79 -3.23
CA PHE A 11 -10.69 -10.27 -2.52
C PHE A 11 -9.36 -10.49 -3.25
N SER A 12 -9.20 -11.67 -3.88
CA SER A 12 -8.05 -11.98 -4.72
C SER A 12 -8.00 -11.06 -5.95
N PHE A 13 -9.13 -10.89 -6.64
CA PHE A 13 -9.26 -9.99 -7.79
C PHE A 13 -8.93 -8.55 -7.42
N CYS A 14 -9.47 -8.02 -6.32
CA CYS A 14 -9.16 -6.68 -5.84
C CYS A 14 -7.68 -6.53 -5.46
N SER A 15 -7.07 -7.55 -4.86
CA SER A 15 -5.64 -7.53 -4.51
C SER A 15 -4.75 -7.54 -5.76
N LEU A 16 -5.14 -8.28 -6.80
CA LEU A 16 -4.47 -8.27 -8.10
C LEU A 16 -4.64 -6.93 -8.83
N LEU A 17 -5.84 -6.35 -8.82
CA LEU A 17 -6.06 -5.03 -9.41
C LEU A 17 -5.21 -3.96 -8.70
N MET A 18 -5.14 -4.02 -7.37
CA MET A 18 -4.30 -3.12 -6.57
C MET A 18 -2.81 -3.34 -6.84
N SER A 19 -2.38 -4.58 -7.04
CA SER A 19 -0.99 -4.86 -7.40
C SER A 19 -0.66 -4.27 -8.77
N LEU A 20 -1.51 -4.48 -9.78
CA LEU A 20 -1.33 -3.91 -11.12
C LEU A 20 -1.28 -2.39 -11.08
N LEU A 21 -2.11 -1.75 -10.24
CA LEU A 21 -2.07 -0.31 -10.05
C LEU A 21 -0.71 0.16 -9.51
N PHE A 22 -0.18 -0.49 -8.47
CA PHE A 22 1.14 -0.15 -7.93
C PHE A 22 2.27 -0.45 -8.91
N ALA A 23 2.18 -1.54 -9.67
CA ALA A 23 3.15 -1.84 -10.73
C ALA A 23 3.14 -0.76 -11.82
N TYR A 24 1.95 -0.33 -12.26
CA TYR A 24 1.81 0.76 -13.21
C TYR A 24 2.37 2.08 -12.65
N SER A 25 2.05 2.43 -11.40
CA SER A 25 2.62 3.62 -10.74
C SER A 25 4.14 3.57 -10.69
N ALA A 26 4.73 2.41 -10.37
CA ALA A 26 6.18 2.22 -10.37
C ALA A 26 6.80 2.50 -11.74
N LEU A 27 6.16 2.06 -12.82
CA LEU A 27 6.62 2.29 -14.19
C LEU A 27 6.52 3.76 -14.60
N VAL A 28 5.40 4.42 -14.30
CA VAL A 28 5.21 5.84 -14.62
C VAL A 28 6.26 6.70 -13.93
N GLN A 29 6.63 6.34 -12.70
CA GLN A 29 7.61 7.09 -11.92
C GLN A 29 9.05 7.01 -12.44
N LEU A 30 9.38 6.11 -13.38
CA LEU A 30 10.71 6.07 -13.99
C LEU A 30 11.07 7.34 -14.78
N ASN A 31 10.06 8.13 -15.16
CA ASN A 31 10.25 9.40 -15.86
C ASN A 31 10.48 10.58 -14.89
N ASP A 32 10.33 10.38 -13.58
CA ASP A 32 10.51 11.43 -12.58
C ASP A 32 11.98 11.49 -12.10
N PRO A 33 12.50 12.69 -11.77
CA PRO A 33 13.90 12.85 -11.35
C PRO A 33 14.23 12.16 -10.02
N ASP A 34 13.23 11.82 -9.20
CA ASP A 34 13.36 11.12 -7.93
C ASP A 34 12.78 9.68 -7.96
N TRP A 35 12.74 9.07 -9.14
CA TRP A 35 12.25 7.70 -9.38
C TRP A 35 12.81 6.67 -8.38
N TYR A 36 14.05 6.86 -7.91
CA TYR A 36 14.74 5.94 -7.01
C TYR A 36 14.11 5.84 -5.61
N PHE A 37 13.30 6.82 -5.19
CA PHE A 37 12.52 6.72 -3.95
C PHE A 37 11.17 6.04 -4.17
N TRP A 38 10.52 6.37 -5.28
CA TRP A 38 9.17 5.92 -5.58
C TRP A 38 9.11 4.51 -6.14
N LEU A 39 10.06 4.13 -6.97
CA LEU A 39 10.14 2.82 -7.58
C LEU A 39 10.23 1.72 -6.50
N PRO A 40 11.12 1.79 -5.48
CA PRO A 40 11.12 0.80 -4.39
C PRO A 40 9.82 0.79 -3.60
N LEU A 41 9.22 1.96 -3.33
CA LEU A 41 7.98 2.06 -2.55
C LEU A 41 6.80 1.38 -3.26
N TYR A 42 6.58 1.69 -4.53
CA TYR A 42 5.49 1.10 -5.30
C TYR A 42 5.77 -0.38 -5.62
N SER A 43 7.02 -0.74 -5.88
CA SER A 43 7.40 -2.14 -6.10
C SER A 43 7.18 -3.01 -4.86
N SER A 44 7.47 -2.47 -3.66
CA SER A 44 7.23 -3.19 -2.41
C SER A 44 5.73 -3.29 -2.11
N ALA A 45 4.94 -2.27 -2.42
CA ALA A 45 3.48 -2.31 -2.33
C ALA A 45 2.84 -3.32 -3.28
N PHE A 46 3.36 -3.40 -4.52
CA PHE A 46 3.03 -4.45 -5.49
C PHE A 46 3.37 -5.84 -4.93
N LEU A 47 4.59 -6.02 -4.40
CA LEU A 47 5.07 -7.30 -3.90
C LEU A 47 4.24 -7.81 -2.71
N VAL A 48 3.82 -6.94 -1.79
CA VAL A 48 2.94 -7.32 -0.67
C VAL A 48 1.61 -7.88 -1.17
N ASN A 49 1.01 -7.28 -2.20
CA ASN A 49 -0.22 -7.79 -2.80
C ASN A 49 -0.01 -9.13 -3.49
N LEU A 50 1.10 -9.27 -4.23
CA LEU A 50 1.41 -10.50 -4.96
C LEU A 50 1.72 -11.67 -4.02
N LEU A 51 2.56 -11.46 -3.00
CA LEU A 51 2.94 -12.49 -2.03
C LEU A 51 1.75 -12.99 -1.20
N LYS A 52 0.79 -12.11 -0.91
CA LYS A 52 -0.45 -12.46 -0.21
C LYS A 52 -1.31 -13.44 -1.00
N VAL A 53 -1.31 -13.33 -2.33
CA VAL A 53 -2.07 -14.21 -3.22
C VAL A 53 -1.28 -15.48 -3.57
N GLY A 54 0.00 -15.34 -3.92
CA GLY A 54 0.81 -16.43 -4.49
C GLY A 54 1.66 -17.24 -3.49
N MET A 55 1.97 -16.72 -2.30
CA MET A 55 2.90 -17.37 -1.35
C MET A 55 2.46 -17.23 0.13
N PRO A 56 1.30 -17.79 0.52
CA PRO A 56 0.76 -17.65 1.89
C PRO A 56 1.67 -18.23 3.00
N SER A 57 2.63 -19.09 2.64
CA SER A 57 3.58 -19.73 3.57
C SER A 57 4.68 -18.78 4.07
N LYS A 58 4.97 -17.67 3.38
CA LYS A 58 6.07 -16.73 3.71
C LYS A 58 5.61 -15.55 4.59
N LYS A 59 4.89 -15.86 5.68
CA LYS A 59 4.28 -14.84 6.56
C LYS A 59 5.27 -13.82 7.13
N ARG A 60 6.47 -14.26 7.53
CA ARG A 60 7.49 -13.38 8.12
C ARG A 60 8.02 -12.35 7.09
N THR A 61 8.34 -12.79 5.88
CA THR A 61 8.79 -11.91 4.80
C THR A 61 7.70 -10.92 4.41
N LEU A 62 6.44 -11.37 4.30
CA LEU A 62 5.30 -10.50 4.01
C LEU A 62 5.17 -9.37 5.04
N ILE A 63 5.23 -9.70 6.33
CA ILE A 63 5.11 -8.73 7.42
C ILE A 63 6.27 -7.72 7.37
N LEU A 64 7.50 -8.18 7.18
CA LEU A 64 8.68 -7.31 7.10
C LEU A 64 8.58 -6.35 5.92
N VAL A 65 8.25 -6.85 4.71
CA VAL A 65 8.10 -6.01 3.52
C VAL A 65 6.95 -5.01 3.72
N ALA A 66 5.83 -5.43 4.31
CA ALA A 66 4.71 -4.53 4.60
C ALA A 66 5.08 -3.44 5.63
N GLN A 67 5.85 -3.77 6.67
CA GLN A 67 6.35 -2.80 7.66
C GLN A 67 7.30 -1.78 7.02
N LEU A 68 8.28 -2.26 6.24
CA LEU A 68 9.21 -1.38 5.53
C LEU A 68 8.48 -0.49 4.52
N THR A 69 7.51 -1.03 3.80
CA THR A 69 6.68 -0.27 2.85
C THR A 69 5.85 0.78 3.57
N LEU A 70 5.29 0.46 4.74
CA LEU A 70 4.53 1.43 5.54
C LEU A 70 5.43 2.56 6.04
N VAL A 71 6.62 2.25 6.55
CA VAL A 71 7.59 3.26 7.00
C VAL A 71 8.02 4.14 5.81
N GLY A 72 8.43 3.54 4.70
CA GLY A 72 8.81 4.28 3.50
C GLY A 72 7.67 5.16 2.97
N GLY A 73 6.43 4.65 2.99
CA GLY A 73 5.26 5.39 2.57
C GLY A 73 4.99 6.61 3.44
N ASN A 74 5.11 6.47 4.76
CA ASN A 74 4.96 7.60 5.68
C ASN A 74 6.07 8.64 5.51
N LEU A 75 7.33 8.20 5.33
CA LEU A 75 8.45 9.11 5.11
C LEU A 75 8.27 9.93 3.82
N LEU A 76 7.91 9.27 2.72
CA LEU A 76 7.68 9.95 1.45
C LEU A 76 6.43 10.83 1.48
N PHE A 77 5.38 10.40 2.18
CA PHE A 77 4.19 11.24 2.39
C PHE A 77 4.57 12.54 3.12
N VAL A 78 5.33 12.45 4.22
CA VAL A 78 5.80 13.64 4.95
C VAL A 78 6.68 14.54 4.07
N LYS A 79 7.61 13.96 3.29
CA LYS A 79 8.42 14.71 2.31
C LYS A 79 7.54 15.53 1.36
N VAL A 80 6.54 14.91 0.76
CA VAL A 80 5.66 15.58 -0.21
C VAL A 80 4.79 16.65 0.44
N VAL A 81 4.31 16.39 1.66
CA VAL A 81 3.56 17.40 2.43
C VAL A 81 4.43 18.63 2.69
N ILE A 82 5.69 18.44 3.10
CA ILE A 82 6.64 19.53 3.30
C ILE A 82 6.90 20.28 1.98
N GLU A 83 7.13 19.57 0.88
CA GLU A 83 7.36 20.17 -0.44
C GLU A 83 6.17 21.00 -0.93
N ALA A 84 4.95 20.51 -0.74
CA ALA A 84 3.73 21.24 -1.07
C ALA A 84 3.60 22.54 -0.24
N LEU A 85 3.90 22.47 1.06
CA LEU A 85 3.86 23.63 1.95
C LEU A 85 4.94 24.67 1.59
N ILE A 86 6.14 24.25 1.18
CA ILE A 86 7.22 25.17 0.78
C ILE A 86 6.92 25.82 -0.58
N SER A 87 6.44 25.04 -1.55
CA SER A 87 6.31 25.49 -2.95
C SER A 87 5.09 26.40 -3.17
N GLY A 88 4.01 26.19 -2.42
CA GLY A 88 2.78 26.97 -2.60
C GLY A 88 1.91 27.09 -1.36
N GLY A 89 2.46 26.86 -0.16
CA GLY A 89 1.75 27.05 1.10
C GLY A 89 0.52 26.15 1.24
N LEU A 90 -0.50 26.66 1.96
CA LEU A 90 -1.74 25.92 2.19
C LEU A 90 -2.55 25.65 0.91
N SER A 91 -2.44 26.51 -0.12
CA SER A 91 -3.20 26.34 -1.36
C SER A 91 -2.68 25.16 -2.17
N ALA A 92 -1.36 24.98 -2.28
CA ALA A 92 -0.76 23.80 -2.91
C ALA A 92 -1.02 22.52 -2.11
N PHE A 93 -1.04 22.61 -0.78
CA PHE A 93 -1.44 21.47 0.05
C PHE A 93 -2.89 21.03 -0.20
N TRP A 94 -3.80 22.00 -0.35
CA TRP A 94 -5.22 21.74 -0.66
C TRP A 94 -5.48 21.48 -2.15
N SER A 95 -4.50 21.77 -3.02
CA SER A 95 -4.60 21.50 -4.45
C SER A 95 -4.83 20.00 -4.68
N MET A 96 -5.76 19.73 -5.59
CA MET A 96 -6.07 18.41 -6.12
C MET A 96 -5.88 18.36 -7.64
N ASP A 97 -5.15 19.34 -8.21
CA ASP A 97 -4.82 19.28 -9.63
C ASP A 97 -3.77 18.19 -9.89
N MET A 98 -4.20 17.10 -10.53
CA MET A 98 -3.34 15.94 -10.84
C MET A 98 -2.29 16.25 -11.92
N ARG A 99 -2.36 17.41 -12.57
CA ARG A 99 -1.27 17.92 -13.42
C ARG A 99 -0.03 18.22 -12.59
N GLU A 100 -0.22 18.66 -11.34
CA GLU A 100 0.87 18.92 -10.41
C GLU A 100 1.47 17.61 -9.90
N ARG A 101 2.81 17.54 -9.96
CA ARG A 101 3.57 16.38 -9.49
C ARG A 101 3.35 16.10 -8.01
N VAL A 102 3.39 17.13 -7.17
CA VAL A 102 3.20 17.02 -5.70
C VAL A 102 1.85 16.42 -5.33
N VAL A 103 0.80 16.69 -6.11
CA VAL A 103 -0.53 16.12 -5.88
C VAL A 103 -0.52 14.62 -6.16
N ARG A 104 0.08 14.19 -7.28
CA ARG A 104 0.20 12.76 -7.62
C ARG A 104 1.03 12.00 -6.60
N GLU A 105 2.14 12.58 -6.16
CA GLU A 105 3.02 11.98 -5.14
C GLU A 105 2.32 11.86 -3.77
N LYS A 106 1.55 12.89 -3.38
CA LYS A 106 0.74 12.90 -2.14
C LYS A 106 -0.33 11.81 -2.16
N VAL A 107 -1.06 11.73 -3.27
CA VAL A 107 -2.10 10.72 -3.48
C VAL A 107 -1.50 9.32 -3.52
N GLY A 108 -0.40 9.13 -4.26
CA GLY A 108 0.26 7.84 -4.41
C GLY A 108 0.85 7.30 -3.10
N SER A 109 1.65 8.11 -2.39
CA SER A 109 2.18 7.73 -1.07
C SER A 109 1.07 7.52 -0.04
N GLY A 110 0.03 8.37 -0.04
CA GLY A 110 -1.13 8.21 0.83
C GLY A 110 -1.88 6.90 0.60
N LEU A 111 -2.08 6.50 -0.68
CA LEU A 111 -2.67 5.22 -1.03
C LEU A 111 -1.83 4.03 -0.55
N VAL A 112 -0.50 4.11 -0.67
CA VAL A 112 0.40 3.06 -0.15
C VAL A 112 0.24 2.92 1.37
N VAL A 113 0.25 4.03 2.12
CA VAL A 113 0.09 4.02 3.58
C VAL A 113 -1.27 3.44 3.96
N LEU A 114 -2.36 3.93 3.38
CA LEU A 114 -3.71 3.44 3.64
C LEU A 114 -3.82 1.95 3.36
N PHE A 115 -3.27 1.51 2.24
CA PHE A 115 -3.28 0.10 1.85
C PHE A 115 -2.53 -0.79 2.86
N MET A 116 -1.36 -0.36 3.33
CA MET A 116 -0.60 -1.11 4.34
C MET A 116 -1.31 -1.16 5.69
N LEU A 117 -1.98 -0.08 6.11
CA LEU A 117 -2.81 -0.09 7.33
C LEU A 117 -3.98 -1.07 7.21
N LEU A 118 -4.67 -1.09 6.07
CA LEU A 118 -5.72 -2.08 5.79
C LEU A 118 -5.17 -3.51 5.79
N HIS A 119 -3.97 -3.71 5.22
CA HIS A 119 -3.29 -4.99 5.26
C HIS A 119 -3.05 -5.47 6.70
N PHE A 120 -2.53 -4.61 7.58
CA PHE A 120 -2.32 -4.97 8.99
C PHE A 120 -3.65 -5.23 9.73
N LYS A 121 -4.67 -4.39 9.53
CA LYS A 121 -6.01 -4.60 10.12
C LYS A 121 -6.64 -5.94 9.71
N ALA A 122 -6.49 -6.34 8.45
CA ALA A 122 -7.00 -7.62 7.97
C ALA A 122 -6.25 -8.82 8.59
N SER A 123 -4.93 -8.69 8.75
CA SER A 123 -4.07 -9.71 9.35
C SER A 123 -4.35 -9.90 10.85
N THR A 124 -4.56 -8.82 11.62
CA THR A 124 -4.89 -8.89 13.05
C THR A 124 -6.29 -9.49 13.27
N THR A 125 -7.28 -9.10 12.48
CA THR A 125 -8.65 -9.64 12.56
C THR A 125 -8.67 -11.16 12.35
N THR A 126 -7.85 -11.66 11.43
CA THR A 126 -7.72 -13.10 11.16
C THR A 126 -7.09 -13.84 12.34
N SER A 127 -6.08 -13.25 13.00
CA SER A 127 -5.44 -13.84 14.19
C SER A 127 -6.39 -13.94 15.39
N THR A 128 -7.15 -12.88 15.67
CA THR A 128 -8.12 -12.85 16.79
C THR A 128 -9.27 -13.84 16.59
N HIS A 129 -9.70 -14.06 15.35
CA HIS A 129 -10.71 -15.06 15.06
C HIS A 129 -10.18 -16.49 15.34
N LEU A 130 -8.97 -16.82 14.90
CA LEU A 130 -8.38 -18.14 15.12
C LEU A 130 -8.15 -18.46 16.61
N THR A 131 -7.71 -17.49 17.41
CA THR A 131 -7.51 -17.69 18.87
C THR A 131 -8.83 -17.88 19.62
N LYS A 132 -9.90 -17.17 19.21
CA LYS A 132 -11.23 -17.32 19.81
C LYS A 132 -11.88 -18.67 19.48
N PHE A 133 -11.58 -19.25 18.32
CA PHE A 133 -12.00 -20.60 17.95
C PHE A 133 -11.18 -21.68 18.68
N ALA A 134 -9.86 -21.50 18.82
CA ALA A 134 -9.00 -22.45 19.53
C ALA A 134 -9.31 -22.56 21.03
N LYS A 135 -9.85 -21.50 21.64
CA LYS A 135 -10.28 -21.49 23.05
C LYS A 135 -11.69 -22.10 23.27
N ARG A 136 -12.42 -22.40 22.19
CA ARG A 136 -13.80 -22.93 22.23
C ARG A 136 -13.90 -24.43 21.92
N ASN A 137 -12.78 -25.05 21.54
CA ASN A 137 -12.63 -26.49 21.36
C ASN A 137 -11.70 -27.03 22.45
#